data_AF-A0A558C9Y6-F1
#
_entry.id   AF-A0A558C9Y6-F1
#
_cell.length_a   1.000
_cell.length_b   1.000
_cell.length_c   1.000
_cell.angle_alpha   90.00
_cell.angle_beta   90.00
_cell.angle_gamma   90.00
#
_symmetry.space_group_name_H-M   'P 1'
#
loop_
_entity.id
_entity.type
_entity.pdbx_description
1 polymer ?
#
loop_
_entity_poly.entity_id
_entity_poly.type
_entity_poly.pdbx_seq_one_letter_code
_entity_poly.pdbx_strand_id
1 'polypeptide(L)'
;AVDRWGAEAALLLRAEGRAGSLVTVRLGTRRRLVLDLGGQGEAAGPSWPRIAAVPARVRARAWPVLPDAATWVLPDLELLRTGLIDAERLHPLVASALVPDRRPAGASGNPDDSGNARLVDCRGARHRLGVVNGVLVPLDHDPDEIRREELLVALGGTALPCLRAIDEAHRRPGSLVDVRAHLDHGDAAGAVAAVEALLGPDVLLRDGALREELETAVRRRFAQGLYRAGLLGLGPVPSIRDVRRRRDVRTHPRHATFR
;
A
#
# COMPACT_ATOMS: atom_id res chain seq x y z
N ALA A 1 10.51 11.96 -18.15
CA ALA A 1 9.20 11.30 -18.28
C ALA A 1 9.02 10.64 -19.65
N VAL A 2 9.29 11.37 -20.74
CA VAL A 2 9.14 10.87 -22.11
C VAL A 2 9.94 9.57 -22.36
N ASP A 3 11.12 9.47 -21.77
CA ASP A 3 11.99 8.28 -21.76
C ASP A 3 11.29 7.01 -21.26
N ARG A 4 10.27 7.13 -20.40
CA ARG A 4 9.51 6.01 -19.84
C ARG A 4 8.22 5.68 -20.59
N TRP A 5 7.77 6.53 -21.52
CA TRP A 5 6.47 6.35 -22.17
C TRP A 5 6.34 5.01 -22.89
N GLY A 6 7.41 4.51 -23.51
CA GLY A 6 7.42 3.20 -24.15
C GLY A 6 7.13 2.05 -23.17
N ALA A 7 7.82 2.03 -22.04
CA ALA A 7 7.64 1.02 -21.00
C ALA A 7 6.25 1.09 -20.33
N GLU A 8 5.78 2.30 -20.03
CA GLU A 8 4.45 2.53 -19.44
C GLU A 8 3.31 2.13 -20.41
N ALA A 9 3.47 2.44 -21.71
CA ALA A 9 2.53 2.02 -22.74
C ALA A 9 2.48 0.50 -22.91
N ALA A 10 3.63 -0.19 -22.83
CA ALA A 10 3.67 -1.64 -22.88
C ALA A 10 2.99 -2.30 -21.67
N LEU A 11 3.13 -1.72 -20.47
CA LEU A 11 2.39 -2.16 -19.27
C LEU A 11 0.88 -1.98 -19.45
N LEU A 12 0.45 -0.82 -19.95
CA LEU A 12 -0.96 -0.52 -20.18
C LEU A 12 -1.61 -1.47 -21.19
N LEU A 13 -0.94 -1.74 -22.31
CA LEU A 13 -1.45 -2.64 -23.35
C LEU A 13 -1.60 -4.08 -22.82
N ARG A 14 -0.63 -4.56 -22.04
CA ARG A 14 -0.72 -5.86 -21.36
C ARG A 14 -1.88 -5.91 -20.37
N ALA A 15 -2.06 -4.86 -19.57
CA ALA A 15 -3.14 -4.79 -18.60
C ALA A 15 -4.54 -4.76 -19.24
N GLU A 16 -4.67 -4.15 -20.42
CA GLU A 16 -5.93 -4.15 -21.19
C GLU A 16 -6.13 -5.40 -22.06
N GLY A 17 -5.16 -6.32 -22.11
CA GLY A 17 -5.24 -7.52 -22.94
C GLY A 17 -5.33 -7.23 -24.45
N ARG A 18 -4.80 -6.08 -24.90
CA ARG A 18 -4.90 -5.65 -26.29
C ARG A 18 -3.67 -6.06 -27.09
N ALA A 19 -3.90 -6.64 -28.26
CA ALA A 19 -2.85 -6.97 -29.24
C ALA A 19 -2.34 -5.77 -30.07
N GLY A 20 -2.81 -4.55 -29.79
CA GLY A 20 -2.40 -3.35 -30.53
C GLY A 20 -1.11 -2.74 -30.01
N SER A 21 -0.44 -1.91 -30.83
CA SER A 21 0.79 -1.19 -30.46
C SER A 21 0.57 0.30 -30.15
N LEU A 22 -0.67 0.78 -30.26
CA LEU A 22 -1.01 2.21 -30.25
C LEU A 22 -1.60 2.66 -28.91
N VAL A 23 -1.01 3.71 -28.34
CA VAL A 23 -1.46 4.34 -27.09
C VAL A 23 -1.59 5.85 -27.29
N THR A 24 -2.62 6.47 -26.72
CA THR A 24 -2.80 7.92 -26.75
C THR A 24 -2.16 8.58 -25.53
N VAL A 25 -1.32 9.59 -25.72
CA VAL A 25 -0.76 10.42 -24.64
C VAL A 25 -1.49 11.76 -24.58
N ARG A 26 -1.97 12.15 -23.40
CA ARG A 26 -2.67 13.43 -23.19
C ARG A 26 -1.73 14.43 -22.52
N LEU A 27 -1.42 15.53 -23.19
CA LEU A 27 -0.55 16.61 -22.68
C LEU A 27 -1.35 17.85 -22.25
N GLY A 28 -2.62 17.66 -21.89
CA GLY A 28 -3.57 18.73 -21.54
C GLY A 28 -4.92 18.61 -22.24
N THR A 29 -5.75 19.65 -22.14
CA THR A 29 -7.15 19.62 -22.62
C THR A 29 -7.29 19.56 -24.14
N ARG A 30 -6.28 20.02 -24.89
CA ARG A 30 -6.33 20.14 -26.36
C ARG A 30 -5.20 19.43 -27.11
N ARG A 31 -4.20 18.89 -26.41
CA ARG A 31 -3.00 18.29 -27.03
C ARG A 31 -2.99 16.79 -26.78
N ARG A 32 -3.00 16.01 -27.86
CA ARG A 32 -2.93 14.56 -27.84
C ARG A 32 -1.84 14.10 -28.80
N LEU A 33 -1.04 13.14 -28.34
CA LEU A 33 -0.06 12.43 -29.15
C LEU A 33 -0.47 10.96 -29.22
N VAL A 34 0.00 10.28 -30.26
CA VAL A 34 -0.12 8.84 -30.40
C VAL A 34 1.28 8.27 -30.35
N LEU A 35 1.45 7.30 -29.46
CA LEU A 35 2.65 6.50 -29.31
C LEU A 35 2.39 5.16 -30.01
N ASP A 36 3.20 4.85 -31.02
CA ASP A 36 3.26 3.54 -31.65
C ASP A 36 4.50 2.80 -31.19
N LEU A 37 4.33 1.71 -30.46
CA LEU A 37 5.42 0.86 -30.00
C LEU A 37 6.03 0.02 -31.13
N GLY A 38 5.40 -0.01 -32.32
CA GLY A 38 5.74 -0.92 -33.40
C GLY A 38 5.23 -2.33 -33.10
N GLY A 39 4.62 -2.99 -34.08
CA GLY A 39 4.32 -4.43 -33.96
C GLY A 39 5.63 -5.22 -33.89
N GLN A 40 5.69 -6.26 -33.05
CA GLN A 40 6.77 -7.26 -33.09
C GLN A 40 6.67 -8.03 -34.43
N GLY A 41 7.15 -7.43 -35.52
CA GLY A 41 7.44 -8.11 -36.78
C GLY A 41 8.91 -8.51 -36.78
N GLU A 42 9.20 -9.74 -37.23
CA GLU A 42 10.45 -10.52 -37.18
C GLU A 42 11.76 -9.88 -37.76
N ALA A 43 11.90 -8.55 -37.84
CA ALA A 43 13.16 -7.91 -38.24
C ALA A 43 13.71 -7.05 -37.09
N ALA A 44 14.73 -7.59 -36.44
CA ALA A 44 15.35 -7.09 -35.21
C ALA A 44 16.05 -5.72 -35.35
N GLY A 45 15.72 -4.82 -34.42
CA GLY A 45 16.46 -3.60 -34.04
C GLY A 45 15.76 -2.94 -32.84
N PRO A 46 16.44 -2.12 -32.02
CA PRO A 46 15.78 -1.41 -30.92
C PRO A 46 14.73 -0.45 -31.49
N SER A 47 13.47 -0.85 -31.47
CA SER A 47 12.36 -0.05 -32.00
C SER A 47 12.00 1.03 -30.99
N TRP A 48 12.57 2.23 -31.19
CA TRP A 48 12.13 3.42 -30.48
C TRP A 48 10.66 3.70 -30.82
N PRO A 49 9.82 4.02 -29.82
CA PRO A 49 8.42 4.26 -30.07
C PRO A 49 8.25 5.51 -30.96
N ARG A 50 7.40 5.41 -31.99
CA ARG A 50 7.12 6.54 -32.89
C ARG A 50 6.04 7.41 -32.27
N ILE A 51 6.30 8.72 -32.23
CA ILE A 51 5.38 9.71 -31.67
C ILE A 51 4.80 10.52 -32.84
N ALA A 52 3.47 10.50 -32.99
CA ALA A 52 2.76 11.31 -33.97
C ALA A 52 1.73 12.22 -33.29
N ALA A 53 1.65 13.48 -33.71
CA ALA A 53 0.60 14.39 -33.26
C ALA A 53 -0.72 14.04 -33.96
N VAL A 54 -1.81 13.95 -33.21
CA VAL A 54 -3.13 13.67 -33.76
C VAL A 54 -4.12 14.78 -33.38
N PRO A 55 -4.89 15.33 -34.34
CA PRO A 55 -5.88 16.36 -34.05
C PRO A 55 -6.87 15.87 -33.00
N ALA A 56 -7.21 16.72 -32.01
CA ALA A 56 -8.11 16.37 -30.90
C ALA A 56 -9.51 15.87 -31.33
N ARG A 57 -9.87 16.06 -32.61
CA ARG A 57 -11.15 15.67 -33.23
C ARG A 57 -11.14 14.24 -33.77
N VAL A 58 -9.98 13.62 -33.98
CA VAL A 58 -9.90 12.21 -34.34
C VAL A 58 -10.31 11.43 -33.10
N ARG A 59 -11.41 10.68 -33.20
CA ARG A 59 -11.91 9.83 -32.12
C ARG A 59 -10.90 8.70 -31.88
N ALA A 60 -9.91 8.96 -31.03
CA ALA A 60 -9.05 7.98 -30.36
C ALA A 60 -9.84 7.04 -29.41
N ARG A 61 -11.11 6.75 -29.73
CA ARG A 61 -12.01 5.95 -28.88
C ARG A 61 -11.61 4.47 -28.82
N ALA A 62 -10.74 4.02 -29.71
CA ALA A 62 -10.30 2.64 -29.77
C ALA A 62 -8.97 2.36 -29.04
N TRP A 63 -8.18 3.38 -28.69
CA TRP A 63 -6.86 3.15 -28.09
C TRP A 63 -6.82 3.49 -26.60
N PRO A 64 -6.07 2.71 -25.80
CA PRO A 64 -5.79 3.05 -24.42
C PRO A 64 -5.16 4.44 -24.31
N VAL A 65 -5.44 5.13 -23.21
CA VAL A 65 -4.86 6.44 -22.90
C VAL A 65 -3.83 6.26 -21.80
N LEU A 66 -2.59 6.72 -22.05
CA LEU A 66 -1.52 6.67 -21.08
C LEU A 66 -1.94 7.40 -19.79
N PRO A 67 -1.71 6.82 -18.60
CA PRO A 67 -2.01 7.47 -17.34
C PRO A 67 -1.35 8.85 -17.23
N ASP A 68 -2.04 9.81 -16.62
CA ASP A 68 -1.53 11.18 -16.49
C ASP A 68 -0.19 11.23 -15.75
N ALA A 69 -0.04 10.39 -14.72
CA ALA A 69 1.19 10.24 -13.94
C ALA A 69 2.43 9.86 -14.77
N ALA A 70 2.25 9.18 -15.91
CA ALA A 70 3.35 8.82 -16.80
C ALA A 70 3.81 10.00 -17.68
N THR A 71 3.04 11.09 -17.75
CA THR A 71 3.37 12.26 -18.57
C THR A 71 4.28 13.27 -17.87
N TRP A 72 4.51 13.11 -16.56
CA TRP A 72 5.39 13.96 -15.75
C TRP A 72 6.44 13.11 -15.03
N VAL A 73 7.50 13.75 -14.53
CA VAL A 73 8.44 13.05 -13.63
C VAL A 73 7.76 12.93 -12.27
N LEU A 74 7.82 11.74 -11.66
CA LEU A 74 7.27 11.52 -10.33
C LEU A 74 8.01 12.40 -9.31
N PRO A 75 7.32 13.13 -8.43
CA PRO A 75 7.97 14.00 -7.44
C PRO A 75 9.05 13.28 -6.63
N ASP A 76 8.75 12.08 -6.14
CA ASP A 76 9.68 11.27 -5.35
C ASP A 76 10.94 10.87 -6.15
N LEU A 77 10.78 10.58 -7.45
CA LEU A 77 11.90 10.26 -8.32
C LEU A 77 12.78 11.49 -8.58
N GLU A 78 12.18 12.67 -8.70
CA GLU A 78 12.93 13.92 -8.85
C GLU A 78 13.69 14.27 -7.57
N LEU A 79 13.06 14.11 -6.41
CA LEU A 79 13.70 14.32 -5.10
C LEU A 79 14.89 13.39 -4.89
N LEU A 80 14.78 12.11 -5.31
CA LEU A 80 15.90 11.16 -5.26
C LEU A 80 17.03 11.55 -6.23
N ARG A 81 16.70 11.89 -7.48
CA ARG A 81 17.71 12.26 -8.50
C ARG A 81 18.49 13.51 -8.14
N THR A 82 17.85 14.43 -7.43
CA THR A 82 18.46 15.67 -6.94
C THR A 82 19.17 15.51 -5.60
N GLY A 83 19.09 14.33 -4.97
CA GLY A 83 19.70 14.07 -3.66
C GLY A 83 19.06 14.86 -2.51
N LEU A 84 17.83 15.36 -2.69
CA LEU A 84 17.11 16.09 -1.65
C LEU A 84 16.55 15.16 -0.56
N ILE A 85 16.34 13.90 -0.91
CA ILE A 85 16.00 12.82 0.01
C ILE A 85 16.77 11.56 -0.37
N ASP A 86 17.05 10.73 0.63
CA ASP A 86 17.52 9.37 0.41
C ASP A 86 16.33 8.40 0.35
N ALA A 87 16.55 7.22 -0.23
CA ALA A 87 15.51 6.20 -0.41
C ALA A 87 14.96 5.64 0.92
N GLU A 88 15.71 5.78 2.01
CA GLU A 88 15.35 5.48 3.40
C GLU A 88 14.20 6.34 3.90
N ARG A 89 14.04 7.55 3.33
CA ARG A 89 12.97 8.49 3.71
C ARG A 89 11.67 8.25 2.95
N LEU A 90 11.69 7.36 1.94
CA LEU A 90 10.51 6.97 1.19
C LEU A 90 9.80 5.80 1.87
N HIS A 91 8.50 5.68 1.62
CA HIS A 91 7.74 4.51 2.02
C HIS A 91 8.35 3.24 1.38
N PRO A 92 8.48 2.10 2.09
CA PRO A 92 9.14 0.90 1.57
C PRO A 92 8.68 0.45 0.18
N LEU A 93 7.35 0.41 -0.06
CA LEU A 93 6.80 0.13 -1.40
C LEU A 93 7.30 1.10 -2.48
N VAL A 94 7.33 2.40 -2.19
CA VAL A 94 7.78 3.43 -3.14
C VAL A 94 9.28 3.32 -3.38
N ALA A 95 10.06 3.12 -2.32
CA ALA A 95 11.51 2.91 -2.42
C ALA A 95 11.82 1.69 -3.30
N SER A 96 11.13 0.56 -3.10
CA SER A 96 11.32 -0.66 -3.90
C SER A 96 10.95 -0.49 -5.38
N ALA A 97 9.97 0.37 -5.68
CA ALA A 97 9.55 0.64 -7.05
C ALA A 97 10.48 1.61 -7.78
N LEU A 98 11.06 2.59 -7.07
CA LEU A 98 11.91 3.62 -7.67
C LEU A 98 13.39 3.24 -7.70
N VAL A 99 13.84 2.38 -6.78
CA VAL A 99 15.23 1.93 -6.66
C VAL A 99 15.26 0.38 -6.55
N PRO A 100 14.98 -0.35 -7.65
CA PRO A 100 14.83 -1.80 -7.62
C PRO A 100 16.11 -2.57 -7.28
N ASP A 101 17.30 -1.99 -7.56
CA ASP A 101 18.59 -2.59 -7.20
C ASP A 101 18.93 -2.41 -5.70
N ARG A 102 18.13 -1.61 -4.99
CA ARG A 102 18.28 -1.47 -3.55
C ARG A 102 17.63 -2.67 -2.91
N ARG A 103 18.44 -3.51 -2.26
CA ARG A 103 17.90 -4.45 -1.26
C ARG A 103 17.04 -3.61 -0.33
N PRO A 104 15.78 -4.01 -0.06
CA PRO A 104 15.03 -3.36 1.00
C PRO A 104 15.98 -3.35 2.20
N ALA A 105 16.25 -2.17 2.76
CA ALA A 105 16.70 -2.10 4.13
C ALA A 105 15.55 -2.77 4.87
N GLY A 106 15.70 -4.08 5.11
CA GLY A 106 14.65 -4.91 5.70
C GLY A 106 14.13 -4.12 6.88
N ALA A 107 12.81 -3.88 6.90
CA ALA A 107 12.12 -2.97 7.80
C ALA A 107 12.86 -2.87 9.12
N SER A 108 13.72 -1.85 9.28
CA SER A 108 14.75 -1.75 10.33
C SER A 108 14.94 -3.08 11.03
N GLY A 109 15.55 -4.05 10.33
CA GLY A 109 15.75 -5.41 10.81
C GLY A 109 16.22 -5.30 12.24
N ASN A 110 15.29 -5.61 13.13
CA ASN A 110 15.41 -5.57 14.56
C ASN A 110 16.75 -6.22 14.89
N PRO A 111 17.63 -5.61 15.71
CA PRO A 111 18.92 -6.22 16.02
C PRO A 111 18.62 -7.63 16.49
N ASP A 112 19.16 -8.59 15.75
CA ASP A 112 19.24 -9.97 16.14
C ASP A 112 19.84 -10.00 17.54
N ASP A 113 19.01 -10.24 18.54
CA ASP A 113 19.37 -11.10 19.64
C ASP A 113 18.12 -11.41 20.45
N SER A 114 18.22 -12.49 21.20
CA SER A 114 17.47 -12.86 22.39
C SER A 114 17.27 -11.74 23.48
N GLY A 115 17.47 -10.46 23.14
CA GLY A 115 17.41 -9.26 23.98
C GLY A 115 16.19 -8.35 23.81
N ASN A 116 15.28 -8.57 22.86
CA ASN A 116 14.04 -7.77 22.74
C ASN A 116 12.92 -8.20 23.70
N ALA A 117 13.29 -8.71 24.86
CA ALA A 117 12.31 -8.99 25.89
C ALA A 117 11.76 -7.66 26.43
N ARG A 118 10.45 -7.46 26.31
CA ARG A 118 9.79 -6.30 26.93
C ARG A 118 9.89 -6.46 28.44
N LEU A 119 10.42 -5.45 29.11
CA LEU A 119 10.56 -5.46 30.57
C LEU A 119 9.29 -4.91 31.23
N VAL A 120 8.83 -5.60 32.27
CA VAL A 120 7.65 -5.24 33.07
C VAL A 120 7.99 -5.34 34.55
N ASP A 121 7.63 -4.33 35.34
CA ASP A 121 7.75 -4.42 36.80
C ASP A 121 6.60 -5.27 37.36
N CYS A 122 6.92 -6.46 37.85
CA CYS A 122 6.00 -7.44 38.39
C CYS A 122 6.36 -7.75 39.85
N ARG A 123 5.45 -7.47 40.79
CA ARG A 123 5.63 -7.75 42.23
C ARG A 123 6.98 -7.26 42.82
N GLY A 124 7.51 -6.15 42.31
CA GLY A 124 8.77 -5.55 42.78
C GLY A 124 10.04 -6.05 42.07
N ALA A 125 9.93 -6.92 41.07
CA ALA A 125 11.04 -7.37 40.23
C ALA A 125 10.80 -7.03 38.75
N ARG A 126 11.88 -6.91 37.97
CA ARG A 126 11.80 -6.71 36.51
C ARG A 126 11.67 -8.06 35.82
N HIS A 127 10.54 -8.30 35.17
CA HIS A 127 10.25 -9.52 34.40
C HIS A 127 10.34 -9.26 32.90
N ARG A 128 10.66 -10.29 32.15
CA ARG A 128 10.83 -10.32 30.69
C ARG A 128 9.61 -10.94 30.03
N LEU A 129 9.07 -10.27 29.03
CA LEU A 129 8.11 -10.82 28.09
C LEU A 129 8.80 -11.07 26.75
N GLY A 130 8.66 -12.26 26.19
CA GLY A 130 9.25 -12.62 24.91
C GLY A 130 8.30 -13.45 24.06
N VAL A 131 8.59 -13.55 22.76
CA VAL A 131 7.81 -14.40 21.85
C VAL A 131 8.42 -15.80 21.86
N VAL A 132 7.63 -16.80 22.23
CA VAL A 132 8.00 -18.22 22.15
C VAL A 132 6.96 -18.95 21.31
N ASN A 133 7.40 -19.62 20.24
CA ASN A 133 6.51 -20.32 19.30
C ASN A 133 5.35 -19.44 18.77
N GLY A 134 5.63 -18.17 18.44
CA GLY A 134 4.62 -17.25 17.92
C GLY A 134 3.69 -16.65 18.96
N VAL A 135 3.92 -16.89 20.25
CA VAL A 135 3.08 -16.37 21.34
C VAL A 135 3.91 -15.52 22.29
N LEU A 136 3.43 -14.31 22.57
CA LEU A 136 4.00 -13.44 23.61
C LEU A 136 3.75 -14.04 25.00
N VAL A 137 4.81 -14.47 25.67
CA VAL A 137 4.79 -15.16 26.97
C VAL A 137 5.64 -14.45 28.02
N PRO A 138 5.29 -14.57 29.32
CA PRO A 138 6.16 -14.13 30.39
C PRO A 138 7.26 -15.17 30.65
N LEU A 139 8.51 -14.82 30.38
CA LEU A 139 9.65 -15.74 30.46
C LEU A 139 10.10 -16.05 31.89
N ASP A 140 9.78 -15.17 32.84
CA ASP A 140 10.22 -15.26 34.24
C ASP A 140 9.13 -15.81 35.17
N HIS A 141 8.13 -16.51 34.63
CA HIS A 141 7.07 -17.17 35.39
C HIS A 141 6.97 -18.66 35.03
N ASP A 142 6.72 -19.48 36.04
CA ASP A 142 6.43 -20.91 35.83
C ASP A 142 5.02 -21.09 35.22
N PRO A 143 4.82 -22.05 34.29
CA PRO A 143 3.51 -22.32 33.71
C PRO A 143 2.39 -22.58 34.73
N ASP A 144 2.68 -23.24 35.85
CA ASP A 144 1.70 -23.50 36.91
C ASP A 144 1.33 -22.22 37.68
N GLU A 145 2.29 -21.30 37.81
CA GLU A 145 2.00 -19.96 38.35
C GLU A 145 1.06 -19.20 37.41
N ILE A 146 1.37 -19.18 36.12
CA ILE A 146 0.54 -18.51 35.12
C ILE A 146 -0.89 -19.05 35.13
N ARG A 147 -1.06 -20.37 35.09
CA ARG A 147 -2.40 -21.00 35.10
C ARG A 147 -3.21 -20.61 36.35
N ARG A 148 -2.58 -20.55 37.52
CA ARG A 148 -3.25 -20.14 38.76
C ARG A 148 -3.70 -18.68 38.70
N GLU A 149 -2.86 -17.80 38.16
CA GLU A 149 -3.15 -16.38 38.04
C GLU A 149 -4.25 -16.11 37.00
N GLU A 150 -4.26 -16.84 35.88
CA GLU A 150 -5.34 -16.81 34.90
C GLU A 150 -6.68 -17.24 35.51
N LEU A 151 -6.69 -18.28 36.35
CA LEU A 151 -7.88 -18.71 37.09
C LEU A 151 -8.36 -17.63 38.07
N LEU A 152 -7.45 -16.97 38.79
CA LEU A 152 -7.80 -15.86 39.66
C LEU A 152 -8.45 -14.72 38.89
N VAL A 153 -7.91 -14.37 37.71
CA VAL A 153 -8.49 -13.35 36.83
C VAL A 153 -9.89 -13.74 36.35
N ALA A 154 -10.09 -14.99 35.93
CA ALA A 154 -11.40 -15.48 35.52
C ALA A 154 -12.45 -15.41 36.63
N LEU A 155 -12.02 -15.49 37.89
CA LEU A 155 -12.86 -15.33 39.08
C LEU A 155 -13.00 -13.87 39.57
N GLY A 156 -12.55 -12.89 38.77
CA GLY A 156 -12.65 -11.46 39.08
C GLY A 156 -11.46 -10.88 39.85
N GLY A 157 -10.40 -11.65 40.04
CA GLY A 157 -9.14 -11.20 40.63
C GLY A 157 -8.37 -10.24 39.73
N THR A 158 -7.44 -9.48 40.32
CA THR A 158 -6.58 -8.57 39.57
C THR A 158 -5.43 -9.32 38.91
N ALA A 159 -5.32 -9.22 37.58
CA ALA A 159 -4.25 -9.84 36.81
C ALA A 159 -2.85 -9.31 37.19
N LEU A 160 -1.86 -10.20 37.17
CA LEU A 160 -0.46 -9.81 37.32
C LEU A 160 -0.05 -8.74 36.30
N PRO A 161 0.88 -7.83 36.65
CA PRO A 161 1.43 -6.86 35.70
C PRO A 161 1.89 -7.47 34.38
N CYS A 162 2.54 -8.64 34.41
CA CYS A 162 2.98 -9.34 33.20
C CYS A 162 1.81 -9.76 32.30
N LEU A 163 0.77 -10.38 32.86
CA LEU A 163 -0.43 -10.79 32.11
C LEU A 163 -1.20 -9.58 31.56
N ARG A 164 -1.32 -8.50 32.35
CA ARG A 164 -1.91 -7.23 31.88
C ARG A 164 -1.13 -6.62 30.73
N ALA A 165 0.20 -6.65 30.80
CA ALA A 165 1.06 -6.11 29.75
C ALA A 165 0.95 -6.92 28.44
N ILE A 166 0.76 -8.24 28.52
CA ILE A 166 0.47 -9.09 27.37
C ILE A 166 -0.91 -8.76 26.78
N ASP A 167 -1.94 -8.65 27.63
CA ASP A 167 -3.28 -8.28 27.18
C ASP A 167 -3.32 -6.89 26.52
N GLU A 168 -2.59 -5.91 27.06
CA GLU A 168 -2.49 -4.59 26.44
C GLU A 168 -1.73 -4.64 25.12
N ALA A 169 -0.67 -5.44 25.01
CA ALA A 169 0.07 -5.61 23.75
C ALA A 169 -0.83 -6.16 22.63
N HIS A 170 -1.77 -7.05 22.95
CA HIS A 170 -2.74 -7.55 21.98
C HIS A 170 -3.84 -6.52 21.64
N ARG A 171 -4.33 -5.76 22.62
CA ARG A 171 -5.46 -4.82 22.42
C ARG A 171 -5.05 -3.48 21.84
N ARG A 172 -3.89 -2.97 22.25
CA ARG A 172 -3.29 -1.70 21.82
C ARG A 172 -1.78 -1.86 21.65
N PRO A 173 -1.34 -2.52 20.57
CA PRO A 173 0.07 -2.62 20.28
C PRO A 173 0.68 -1.23 20.11
N GLY A 174 1.85 -1.00 20.70
CA GLY A 174 2.58 0.26 20.52
C GLY A 174 2.92 0.55 19.05
N SER A 175 3.00 -0.49 18.21
CA SER A 175 3.23 -0.41 16.77
C SER A 175 1.97 -0.08 15.96
N LEU A 176 0.80 0.17 16.58
CA LEU A 176 -0.45 0.42 15.84
C LEU A 176 -0.33 1.61 14.87
N VAL A 177 0.46 2.63 15.25
CA VAL A 177 0.72 3.80 14.40
C VAL A 177 1.48 3.39 13.13
N ASP A 178 2.52 2.57 13.28
CA ASP A 178 3.33 2.09 12.15
C ASP A 178 2.52 1.15 11.25
N VAL A 179 1.77 0.22 11.84
CA VAL A 179 0.85 -0.67 11.13
C VAL A 179 -0.16 0.15 10.32
N ARG A 180 -0.75 1.20 10.91
CA ARG A 180 -1.71 2.05 10.19
C ARG A 180 -1.03 2.81 9.05
N ALA A 181 0.18 3.32 9.26
CA ALA A 181 0.95 3.98 8.20
C ALA A 181 1.19 3.05 7.00
N HIS A 182 1.55 1.78 7.24
CA HIS A 182 1.69 0.78 6.18
C HIS A 182 0.35 0.52 5.46
N LEU A 183 -0.74 0.32 6.21
CA LEU A 183 -2.07 0.05 5.64
C LEU A 183 -2.63 1.21 4.83
N ASP A 184 -2.41 2.46 5.27
CA ASP A 184 -2.83 3.67 4.55
C ASP A 184 -2.16 3.78 3.17
N HIS A 185 -0.94 3.23 3.01
CA HIS A 185 -0.22 3.15 1.73
C HIS A 185 -0.47 1.85 0.96
N GLY A 186 -1.31 0.95 1.49
CA GLY A 186 -1.61 -0.34 0.88
C GLY A 186 -0.53 -1.42 1.05
N ASP A 187 0.41 -1.20 1.97
CA ASP A 187 1.48 -2.15 2.31
C ASP A 187 1.03 -3.17 3.35
N ALA A 188 0.18 -4.10 2.92
CA ALA A 188 -0.32 -5.15 3.80
C ALA A 188 0.80 -6.08 4.31
N ALA A 189 1.84 -6.33 3.50
CA ALA A 189 2.95 -7.18 3.89
C ALA A 189 3.80 -6.53 4.98
N GLY A 190 4.14 -5.23 4.82
CA GLY A 190 4.84 -4.47 5.85
C GLY A 190 4.03 -4.34 7.15
N ALA A 191 2.71 -4.14 7.05
CA ALA A 191 1.82 -4.12 8.20
C ALA A 191 1.82 -5.46 8.98
N VAL A 192 1.74 -6.60 8.28
CA VAL A 192 1.80 -7.93 8.90
C VAL A 192 3.16 -8.16 9.55
N ALA A 193 4.27 -7.85 8.85
CA ALA A 193 5.61 -8.01 9.41
C ALA A 193 5.81 -7.18 10.71
N ALA A 194 5.25 -5.98 10.79
CA ALA A 194 5.28 -5.15 11.99
C ALA A 194 4.47 -5.75 13.16
N VAL A 195 3.37 -6.47 12.88
CA VAL A 195 2.59 -7.20 13.89
C VAL A 195 3.35 -8.44 14.35
N GLU A 196 3.88 -9.23 13.41
CA GLU A 196 4.62 -10.46 13.70
C GLU A 196 5.89 -10.19 14.50
N ALA A 197 6.59 -9.08 14.22
CA ALA A 197 7.75 -8.67 15.00
C ALA A 197 7.42 -8.36 16.47
N LEU A 198 6.18 -7.94 16.75
CA LEU A 198 5.76 -7.54 18.10
C LEU A 198 5.11 -8.69 18.88
N LEU A 199 4.21 -9.43 18.24
CA LEU A 199 3.37 -10.43 18.91
C LEU A 199 3.78 -11.88 18.57
N GLY A 200 4.61 -12.04 17.54
CA GLY A 200 5.02 -13.32 16.99
C GLY A 200 4.30 -13.68 15.69
N PRO A 201 4.89 -14.60 14.90
CA PRO A 201 4.24 -15.17 13.72
C PRO A 201 2.93 -15.89 14.10
N ASP A 202 1.97 -15.91 13.18
CA ASP A 202 0.68 -16.60 13.33
C ASP A 202 -0.14 -16.20 14.57
N VAL A 203 0.11 -15.00 15.12
CA VAL A 203 -0.61 -14.51 16.31
C VAL A 203 -2.12 -14.48 16.07
N LEU A 204 -2.86 -15.10 16.99
CA LEU A 204 -4.32 -14.94 17.05
C LEU A 204 -4.65 -13.60 17.71
N LEU A 205 -5.08 -12.64 16.88
CA LEU A 205 -5.45 -11.31 17.35
C LEU A 205 -6.71 -11.36 18.21
N ARG A 206 -6.60 -10.81 19.42
CA ARG A 206 -7.74 -10.57 20.31
C ARG A 206 -8.54 -9.34 19.83
N ASP A 207 -9.76 -9.21 20.33
CA ASP A 207 -10.58 -8.03 20.07
C ASP A 207 -9.89 -6.76 20.57
N GLY A 208 -9.85 -5.73 19.73
CA GLY A 208 -9.15 -4.48 20.02
C GLY A 208 -8.82 -3.69 18.76
N ALA A 209 -8.16 -2.55 18.95
CA ALA A 209 -7.92 -1.58 17.89
C ALA A 209 -7.10 -2.15 16.73
N LEU A 210 -6.13 -3.03 17.00
CA LEU A 210 -5.34 -3.67 15.94
C LEU A 210 -6.20 -4.55 15.03
N ARG A 211 -7.04 -5.40 15.63
CA ARG A 211 -7.96 -6.27 14.88
C ARG A 211 -8.93 -5.43 14.05
N GLU A 212 -9.51 -4.39 14.64
CA GLU A 212 -10.43 -3.47 13.96
C GLU A 212 -9.79 -2.76 12.76
N GLU A 213 -8.55 -2.29 12.89
CA GLU A 213 -7.82 -1.62 11.79
C GLU A 213 -7.52 -2.60 10.64
N LEU A 214 -7.10 -3.83 10.94
CA LEU A 214 -6.87 -4.86 9.92
C LEU A 214 -8.16 -5.29 9.22
N GLU A 215 -9.24 -5.52 9.98
CA GLU A 215 -10.57 -5.80 9.40
C GLU A 215 -11.04 -4.65 8.51
N THR A 216 -10.82 -3.40 8.94
CA THR A 216 -11.16 -2.21 8.16
C THR A 216 -10.35 -2.14 6.87
N ALA A 217 -9.05 -2.40 6.91
CA ALA A 217 -8.19 -2.45 5.72
C ALA A 217 -8.65 -3.52 4.73
N VAL A 218 -9.01 -4.71 5.20
CA VAL A 218 -9.57 -5.78 4.39
C VAL A 218 -10.88 -5.34 3.73
N ARG A 219 -11.82 -4.76 4.49
CA ARG A 219 -13.08 -4.23 3.95
C ARG A 219 -12.85 -3.16 2.88
N ARG A 220 -11.93 -2.23 3.11
CA ARG A 220 -11.54 -1.20 2.12
C ARG A 220 -10.98 -1.81 0.85
N ARG A 221 -10.11 -2.82 0.97
CA ARG A 221 -9.53 -3.54 -0.19
C ARG A 221 -10.61 -4.25 -1.00
N PHE A 222 -11.55 -4.94 -0.35
CA PHE A 222 -12.69 -5.56 -1.03
C PHE A 222 -13.58 -4.52 -1.71
N ALA A 223 -13.94 -3.44 -1.02
CA ALA A 223 -14.74 -2.36 -1.61
C ALA A 223 -14.04 -1.75 -2.83
N GLN A 224 -12.74 -1.49 -2.74
CA GLN A 224 -11.95 -0.99 -3.86
C GLN A 224 -11.91 -1.99 -5.02
N GLY A 225 -11.75 -3.29 -4.73
CA GLY A 225 -11.76 -4.34 -5.74
C GLY A 225 -13.10 -4.44 -6.47
N LEU A 226 -14.21 -4.46 -5.73
CA LEU A 226 -15.55 -4.48 -6.30
C LEU A 226 -15.85 -3.21 -7.11
N TYR A 227 -15.40 -2.04 -6.66
CA TYR A 227 -15.51 -0.80 -7.42
C TYR A 227 -14.74 -0.88 -8.75
N ARG A 228 -13.49 -1.36 -8.73
CA ARG A 228 -12.68 -1.53 -9.95
C ARG A 228 -13.27 -2.57 -10.91
N ALA A 229 -13.96 -3.58 -10.39
CA ALA A 229 -14.67 -4.57 -11.19
C ALA A 229 -16.04 -4.06 -11.71
N GLY A 230 -16.46 -2.85 -11.34
CA GLY A 230 -17.79 -2.32 -11.68
C GLY A 230 -18.94 -3.01 -10.95
N LEU A 231 -18.64 -3.83 -9.93
CA LEU A 231 -19.61 -4.58 -9.13
C LEU A 231 -20.15 -3.74 -7.96
N LEU A 232 -19.42 -2.69 -7.56
CA LEU A 232 -19.94 -1.62 -6.72
C LEU A 232 -20.19 -0.38 -7.58
N GLY A 233 -21.43 0.11 -7.59
CA GLY A 233 -21.77 1.37 -8.23
C GLY A 233 -22.51 1.27 -9.57
N LEU A 234 -23.36 0.26 -9.78
CA LEU A 234 -24.54 0.46 -10.65
C LEU A 234 -25.52 1.38 -9.92
N GLY A 235 -25.16 2.66 -9.82
CA GLY A 235 -26.16 3.70 -9.63
C GLY A 235 -27.17 3.63 -10.79
N PRO A 236 -28.42 4.07 -10.59
CA PRO A 236 -29.43 4.03 -11.64
C PRO A 236 -28.90 4.65 -12.93
N VAL A 237 -29.21 4.02 -14.07
CA VAL A 237 -28.80 4.47 -15.41
C VAL A 237 -29.08 5.98 -15.50
N PRO A 238 -28.09 6.83 -15.88
CA PRO A 238 -28.32 8.26 -15.96
C PRO A 238 -29.54 8.54 -16.83
N SER A 239 -30.53 9.23 -16.27
CA SER A 239 -31.74 9.55 -17.02
C SER A 239 -31.36 10.46 -18.20
N ILE A 240 -32.07 10.35 -19.32
CA ILE A 240 -31.84 11.20 -20.51
C ILE A 240 -31.91 12.70 -20.18
N ARG A 241 -32.56 13.09 -19.06
CA ARG A 241 -32.59 14.46 -18.54
C ARG A 241 -31.24 14.92 -17.95
N ASP A 242 -30.44 14.03 -17.36
CA ASP A 242 -29.12 14.36 -16.80
C ASP A 242 -28.06 14.68 -17.86
N VAL A 243 -28.23 14.14 -19.07
CA VAL A 243 -27.35 14.41 -20.22
C VAL A 243 -27.48 15.85 -20.70
N ARG A 244 -28.69 16.44 -20.62
CA ARG A 244 -28.91 17.84 -21.01
C ARG A 244 -28.36 18.81 -19.96
N ARG A 245 -28.56 18.54 -18.67
CA ARG A 245 -28.08 19.42 -17.59
C ARG A 245 -26.54 19.46 -17.48
N ARG A 246 -25.84 18.39 -17.88
CA ARG A 246 -24.36 18.37 -17.96
C ARG A 246 -23.76 19.23 -19.09
N ARG A 247 -24.54 19.66 -20.09
CA ARG A 247 -24.06 20.61 -21.12
C ARG A 247 -24.00 22.04 -20.61
N ASP A 248 -24.86 22.41 -19.67
CA ASP A 248 -24.98 23.79 -19.18
C ASP A 248 -24.20 24.07 -17.90
N VAL A 249 -23.78 23.02 -17.17
CA VAL A 249 -22.88 23.19 -16.02
C VAL A 249 -21.43 23.02 -16.48
N ARG A 250 -20.84 24.13 -16.94
CA ARG A 250 -19.38 24.29 -16.97
C ARG A 250 -18.85 23.98 -15.57
N THR A 251 -18.27 22.81 -15.42
CA THR A 251 -17.53 22.44 -14.22
C THR A 251 -16.24 23.26 -14.19
N HIS A 252 -16.09 24.04 -13.13
CA HIS A 252 -14.84 24.71 -12.79
C HIS A 252 -13.67 23.74 -12.94
N PRO A 253 -12.55 24.16 -13.57
CA PRO A 253 -11.36 23.34 -13.63
C PRO A 253 -10.88 23.10 -12.20
N ARG A 254 -10.74 21.84 -11.81
CA ARG A 254 -9.92 21.49 -10.64
C ARG A 254 -8.55 22.13 -10.89
N HIS A 255 -8.07 22.92 -9.94
CA HIS A 255 -6.72 23.45 -9.95
C HIS A 255 -5.75 22.26 -9.99
N ALA A 256 -5.31 21.90 -11.19
CA ALA A 256 -4.04 21.25 -11.37
C ALA A 256 -3.01 22.30 -10.94
N THR A 257 -2.36 22.05 -9.82
CA THR A 257 -1.19 22.79 -9.38
C THR A 257 -0.14 22.69 -10.47
N PHE A 258 0.01 23.77 -11.23
CA PHE A 258 1.14 23.99 -12.11
C PHE A 258 2.32 24.46 -11.27
N ARG A 259 3.43 23.73 -11.38
CA ARG A 259 4.78 24.29 -11.40
C ARG A 259 5.53 23.60 -12.52
#